data_AF-A0AAU5S5W3-F1
#
_entry.id   AF-A0AAU5S5W3-F1
#
_cell.length_a   1.000
_cell.length_b   1.000
_cell.length_c   1.000
_cell.angle_alpha   90.00
_cell.angle_beta   90.00
_cell.angle_gamma   90.00
#
_symmetry.space_group_name_H-M   'P 1'
#
loop_
_entity.id
_entity.type
_entity.pdbx_description
1 polymer ?
#
loop_
_entity_poly.entity_id
_entity_poly.type
_entity_poly.pdbx_seq_one_letter_code
_entity_poly.pdbx_strand_id
1 'polypeptide(L)'
;MTETHVLLIRLAGPVQSWGVASRFARRDTHPRPTKSGVIGLCAAALGLDRDTPLGELAATLFGVRADHPGVPLRDFHTVGGGKYPVRPRDLATDHRRAAAMEAAMGAVEDIRSGSGHSTVEPFGRQALESWYGAPKRIAADPVSGTLVSAEVRRHPMVTERWYLADATFLVGLQHADRTLLEGVAHALEHPKRLLWLGRKSCPPTGQLALGVVSGVLKDVFETRSLLPAAGAPSTPSAGTRTWAWIESPQPLPGVGPVQDQPVRFDADGPEHGLRWETRHRITIAPHASEWDIIP
;
A
#
# COMPACT_ATOMS: atom_id res chain seq x y z
N MET A 1 -5.60 36.76 6.92
CA MET A 1 -5.72 35.28 6.96
C MET A 1 -5.01 34.78 5.72
N THR A 2 -3.98 33.95 5.86
CA THR A 2 -3.32 33.31 4.71
C THR A 2 -4.37 32.43 4.02
N GLU A 3 -4.55 32.61 2.71
CA GLU A 3 -5.41 31.74 1.93
C GLU A 3 -4.90 30.30 2.03
N THR A 4 -5.80 29.35 2.29
CA THR A 4 -5.46 27.93 2.36
C THR A 4 -6.20 27.17 1.28
N HIS A 5 -5.60 26.08 0.83
CA HIS A 5 -6.15 25.20 -0.18
C HIS A 5 -6.14 23.75 0.31
N VAL A 6 -6.99 22.93 -0.29
CA VAL A 6 -7.15 21.51 0.01
C VAL A 6 -7.03 20.71 -1.28
N LEU A 7 -6.07 19.81 -1.35
CA LEU A 7 -6.04 18.75 -2.35
C LEU A 7 -7.00 17.64 -1.92
N LEU A 8 -7.94 17.30 -2.79
CA LEU A 8 -8.88 16.20 -2.60
C LEU A 8 -8.38 14.93 -3.29
N ILE A 9 -8.34 13.83 -2.54
CA ILE A 9 -7.86 12.53 -3.01
C ILE A 9 -8.93 11.48 -2.76
N ARG A 10 -9.35 10.78 -3.82
CA ARG A 10 -10.20 9.59 -3.74
C ARG A 10 -9.34 8.37 -3.44
N LEU A 11 -9.65 7.66 -2.36
CA LEU A 11 -9.07 6.36 -2.07
C LEU A 11 -10.16 5.30 -2.17
N ALA A 12 -10.28 4.71 -3.36
CA ALA A 12 -11.23 3.65 -3.70
C ALA A 12 -10.49 2.46 -4.31
N GLY A 13 -10.95 1.26 -4.01
CA GLY A 13 -10.40 0.01 -4.51
C GLY A 13 -11.10 -1.19 -3.86
N PRO A 14 -10.98 -2.40 -4.44
CA PRO A 14 -11.68 -3.58 -3.92
C PRO A 14 -11.22 -3.92 -2.49
N VAL A 15 -9.94 -3.69 -2.19
CA VAL A 15 -9.37 -3.88 -0.85
C VAL A 15 -8.35 -2.80 -0.54
N GLN A 16 -8.31 -2.35 0.71
CA GLN A 16 -7.34 -1.38 1.23
C GLN A 16 -6.74 -1.86 2.55
N SER A 17 -5.57 -1.35 2.95
CA SER A 17 -5.05 -1.62 4.30
C SER A 17 -4.11 -0.53 4.82
N TRP A 18 -4.43 0.04 5.97
CA TRP A 18 -3.76 1.21 6.53
C TRP A 18 -3.14 0.89 7.89
N GLY A 19 -1.81 0.78 7.97
CA GLY A 19 -1.12 0.41 9.21
C GLY A 19 -0.79 1.61 10.11
N VAL A 20 -0.97 1.46 11.42
CA VAL A 20 -0.48 2.41 12.45
C VAL A 20 0.52 1.71 13.38
N ALA A 21 0.19 0.50 13.83
CA ALA A 21 1.11 -0.39 14.53
C ALA A 21 0.77 -1.83 14.15
N SER A 22 1.73 -2.57 13.61
CA SER A 22 1.59 -4.02 13.44
C SER A 22 2.91 -4.69 13.77
N ARG A 23 2.84 -5.69 14.65
CA ARG A 23 3.98 -6.52 15.03
C ARG A 23 3.79 -7.93 14.47
N PHE A 24 4.82 -8.40 13.75
CA PHE A 24 5.02 -9.80 13.38
C PHE A 24 3.88 -10.43 12.54
N ALA A 25 3.25 -11.50 13.06
CA ALA A 25 2.39 -12.42 12.32
C ALA A 25 0.94 -11.93 12.13
N ARG A 26 0.49 -10.99 12.97
CA ARG A 26 -0.83 -10.35 12.84
C ARG A 26 -0.66 -8.93 12.34
N ARG A 27 -1.20 -8.68 11.15
CA ARG A 27 -1.17 -7.39 10.48
C ARG A 27 -2.53 -6.77 10.40
N ASP A 28 -2.84 -5.94 11.39
CA ASP A 28 -4.11 -5.23 11.45
C ASP A 28 -4.19 -4.12 10.39
N THR A 29 -5.36 -3.52 10.27
CA THR A 29 -5.62 -2.31 9.48
C THR A 29 -6.41 -1.34 10.34
N HIS A 30 -6.10 -0.06 10.22
CA HIS A 30 -6.90 1.02 10.74
C HIS A 30 -8.22 1.10 9.93
N PRO A 31 -9.36 1.48 10.54
CA PRO A 31 -10.67 1.55 9.87
C PRO A 31 -10.79 2.70 8.84
N ARG A 32 -9.71 3.43 8.60
CA ARG A 32 -9.63 4.57 7.67
C ARG A 32 -8.16 4.83 7.30
N PRO A 33 -7.90 5.51 6.18
CA PRO A 33 -6.57 5.97 5.79
C PRO A 33 -5.82 6.67 6.91
N THR A 34 -4.52 6.39 6.99
CA THR A 34 -3.57 7.00 7.92
C THR A 34 -2.77 8.09 7.20
N LYS A 35 -2.34 9.13 7.93
CA LYS A 35 -1.57 10.23 7.34
C LYS A 35 -0.28 9.70 6.73
N SER A 36 0.48 8.87 7.45
CA SER A 36 1.69 8.24 6.92
C SER A 36 1.45 7.41 5.65
N GLY A 37 0.34 6.68 5.57
CA GLY A 37 -0.03 5.90 4.39
C GLY A 37 -0.29 6.79 3.16
N VAL A 38 -1.03 7.87 3.34
CA VAL A 38 -1.35 8.82 2.25
C VAL A 38 -0.12 9.64 1.84
N ILE A 39 0.67 10.12 2.79
CA ILE A 39 1.91 10.83 2.49
C ILE A 39 2.91 9.91 1.78
N GLY A 40 3.00 8.63 2.19
CA GLY A 40 3.80 7.63 1.48
C GLY A 40 3.32 7.37 0.05
N LEU A 41 2.00 7.35 -0.18
CA LEU A 41 1.40 7.28 -1.52
C LEU A 41 1.81 8.49 -2.37
N CYS A 42 1.71 9.70 -1.83
CA CYS A 42 2.08 10.95 -2.52
C CYS A 42 3.59 11.00 -2.81
N ALA A 43 4.43 10.60 -1.86
CA ALA A 43 5.88 10.52 -2.04
C ALA A 43 6.27 9.51 -3.14
N ALA A 44 5.59 8.36 -3.19
CA ALA A 44 5.78 7.38 -4.25
C ALA A 44 5.40 7.95 -5.62
N ALA A 45 4.27 8.66 -5.71
CA ALA A 45 3.81 9.33 -6.92
C ALA A 45 4.82 10.37 -7.44
N LEU A 46 5.35 11.19 -6.54
CA LEU A 46 6.40 12.19 -6.81
C LEU A 46 7.75 11.58 -7.19
N GLY A 47 7.96 10.30 -6.90
CA GLY A 47 9.22 9.58 -7.12
C GLY A 47 10.29 9.83 -6.06
N LEU A 48 9.92 10.24 -4.84
CA LEU A 48 10.88 10.48 -3.75
C LEU A 48 11.45 9.16 -3.21
N ASP A 49 12.78 9.05 -3.11
CA ASP A 49 13.39 7.88 -2.47
C ASP A 49 13.06 7.84 -0.98
N ARG A 50 13.23 6.67 -0.37
CA ARG A 50 12.77 6.39 1.01
C ARG A 50 13.47 7.22 2.09
N ASP A 51 14.71 7.57 1.82
CA ASP A 51 15.58 8.40 2.65
C ASP A 51 15.42 9.90 2.36
N THR A 52 14.70 10.26 1.29
CA THR A 52 14.44 11.66 0.96
C THR A 52 13.56 12.30 2.03
N PRO A 53 13.96 13.45 2.61
CA PRO A 53 13.14 14.17 3.56
C PRO A 53 11.78 14.54 2.97
N LEU A 54 10.71 14.34 3.74
CA LEU A 54 9.34 14.60 3.26
C LEU A 54 9.00 16.10 3.18
N GLY A 55 9.71 16.95 3.93
CA GLY A 55 9.54 18.41 3.90
C GLY A 55 8.08 18.86 4.08
N GLU A 56 7.66 19.83 3.28
CA GLU A 56 6.31 20.41 3.30
C GLU A 56 5.19 19.38 3.09
N LEU A 57 5.47 18.26 2.40
CA LEU A 57 4.47 17.21 2.20
C LEU A 57 4.01 16.62 3.54
N ALA A 58 4.92 16.38 4.48
CA ALA A 58 4.58 15.89 5.82
C ALA A 58 3.94 16.95 6.71
N ALA A 59 4.14 18.24 6.39
CA ALA A 59 3.58 19.38 7.12
C ALA A 59 2.12 19.70 6.75
N THR A 60 1.59 19.12 5.66
CA THR A 60 0.18 19.27 5.28
C THR A 60 -0.76 18.84 6.41
N LEU A 61 -1.84 19.59 6.61
CA LEU A 61 -2.91 19.21 7.53
C LEU A 61 -3.75 18.10 6.87
N PHE A 62 -3.92 16.98 7.57
CA PHE A 62 -4.59 15.81 7.05
C PHE A 62 -6.06 15.74 7.47
N GLY A 63 -6.94 15.38 6.54
CA GLY A 63 -8.32 15.04 6.84
C GLY A 63 -8.78 13.82 6.05
N VAL A 64 -9.70 13.04 6.62
CA VAL A 64 -10.34 11.92 5.93
C VAL A 64 -11.82 11.86 6.25
N ARG A 65 -12.66 11.72 5.22
CA ARG A 65 -14.10 11.53 5.29
C ARG A 65 -14.42 10.12 4.78
N ALA A 66 -15.18 9.37 5.58
CA ALA A 66 -15.53 7.98 5.28
C ALA A 66 -16.86 7.90 4.54
N ASP A 67 -16.84 8.14 3.23
CA ASP A 67 -18.03 8.13 2.39
C ASP A 67 -18.66 6.73 2.37
N HIS A 68 -17.83 5.70 2.17
CA HIS A 68 -18.18 4.30 2.33
C HIS A 68 -17.08 3.60 3.14
N PRO A 69 -17.25 3.36 4.46
CA PRO A 69 -16.18 2.84 5.31
C PRO A 69 -15.75 1.39 5.01
N GLY A 70 -16.52 0.68 4.18
CA GLY A 70 -16.27 -0.71 3.81
C GLY A 70 -16.46 -1.70 4.96
N VAL A 71 -16.04 -2.94 4.73
CA VAL A 71 -16.16 -4.05 5.70
C VAL A 71 -14.78 -4.61 6.03
N PRO A 72 -14.46 -4.87 7.31
CA PRO A 72 -13.22 -5.56 7.67
C PRO A 72 -13.14 -6.95 7.05
N LEU A 73 -12.04 -7.22 6.35
CA LEU A 73 -11.74 -8.51 5.72
C LEU A 73 -10.49 -9.11 6.37
N ARG A 74 -10.57 -10.38 6.78
CA ARG A 74 -9.43 -11.14 7.29
C ARG A 74 -8.93 -12.12 6.23
N ASP A 75 -7.65 -12.00 5.89
CA ASP A 75 -6.94 -12.85 4.93
C ASP A 75 -5.91 -13.74 5.66
N PHE A 76 -6.02 -15.05 5.46
CA PHE A 76 -5.03 -16.02 5.93
C PHE A 76 -3.94 -16.16 4.87
N HIS A 77 -2.78 -15.57 5.16
CA HIS A 77 -1.69 -15.47 4.21
C HIS A 77 -0.53 -16.38 4.63
N THR A 78 -0.49 -17.56 4.02
CA THR A 78 0.59 -18.54 4.20
C THR A 78 1.78 -18.21 3.30
N VAL A 79 2.98 -18.13 3.88
CA VAL A 79 4.25 -18.01 3.15
C VAL A 79 5.09 -19.24 3.46
N GLY A 80 5.53 -19.95 2.42
CA GLY A 80 6.25 -21.22 2.58
C GLY A 80 5.30 -22.41 2.60
N GLY A 81 5.87 -23.62 2.48
CA GLY A 81 5.13 -24.88 2.48
C GLY A 81 4.67 -25.34 1.09
N GLY A 82 4.74 -26.64 0.83
CA GLY A 82 4.41 -27.23 -0.47
C GLY A 82 5.58 -27.32 -1.45
N LYS A 83 5.34 -27.99 -2.59
CA LYS A 83 6.30 -28.15 -3.69
C LYS A 83 6.09 -27.03 -4.73
N TYR A 84 7.16 -26.37 -5.17
CA TYR A 84 7.09 -25.25 -6.13
C TYR A 84 7.98 -25.48 -7.34
N PRO A 85 7.58 -25.08 -8.57
CA PRO A 85 8.44 -25.22 -9.74
C PRO A 85 9.71 -24.38 -9.58
N VAL A 86 10.85 -24.91 -10.06
CA VAL A 86 12.10 -24.14 -10.16
C VAL A 86 11.88 -22.98 -11.14
N ARG A 87 12.13 -21.73 -10.72
CA ARG A 87 11.98 -20.55 -11.59
C ARG A 87 13.32 -20.15 -12.20
N PRO A 88 13.35 -19.50 -13.37
CA PRO A 88 14.59 -19.01 -13.99
C PRO A 88 15.43 -18.12 -13.07
N ARG A 89 14.78 -17.28 -12.25
CA ARG A 89 15.46 -16.46 -11.25
C ARG A 89 16.23 -17.30 -10.23
N ASP A 90 15.68 -18.43 -9.82
CA ASP A 90 16.28 -19.30 -8.80
C ASP A 90 17.57 -19.96 -9.33
N LEU A 91 17.73 -20.10 -10.65
CA LEU A 91 18.99 -20.53 -11.28
C LEU A 91 19.98 -19.36 -11.42
N ALA A 92 19.49 -18.19 -11.85
CA ALA A 92 20.34 -17.01 -12.07
C ALA A 92 20.99 -16.49 -10.78
N THR A 93 20.35 -16.67 -9.63
CA THR A 93 20.86 -16.21 -8.33
C THR A 93 21.65 -17.28 -7.56
N ASP A 94 21.72 -18.52 -8.03
CA ASP A 94 22.37 -19.64 -7.32
C ASP A 94 23.11 -20.54 -8.33
N HIS A 95 24.39 -20.23 -8.55
CA HIS A 95 25.24 -20.93 -9.52
C HIS A 95 25.39 -22.44 -9.23
N ARG A 96 25.26 -22.89 -7.97
CA ARG A 96 25.29 -24.33 -7.64
C ARG A 96 24.03 -25.04 -8.11
N ARG A 97 22.88 -24.35 -8.06
CA ARG A 97 21.64 -24.89 -8.64
C ARG A 97 21.67 -24.83 -10.15
N ALA A 98 22.25 -23.79 -10.74
CA ALA A 98 22.50 -23.77 -12.17
C ALA A 98 23.35 -24.99 -12.58
N ALA A 99 24.46 -25.25 -11.90
CA ALA A 99 25.32 -26.40 -12.17
C ALA A 99 24.64 -27.76 -11.90
N ALA A 100 23.88 -27.89 -10.80
CA ALA A 100 23.13 -29.11 -10.50
C ALA A 100 21.99 -29.37 -11.50
N MET A 101 21.33 -28.30 -11.97
CA MET A 101 20.30 -28.36 -13.00
C MET A 101 20.91 -28.69 -14.37
N GLU A 102 22.05 -28.08 -14.71
CA GLU A 102 22.79 -28.35 -15.94
C GLU A 102 23.27 -29.80 -15.99
N ALA A 103 23.82 -30.32 -14.89
CA ALA A 103 24.18 -31.73 -14.77
C ALA A 103 22.95 -32.67 -14.88
N ALA A 104 21.81 -32.30 -14.27
CA ALA A 104 20.57 -33.05 -14.39
C ALA A 104 19.96 -32.99 -15.80
N MET A 105 20.11 -31.87 -16.51
CA MET A 105 19.65 -31.69 -17.90
C MET A 105 20.55 -32.40 -18.91
N GLY A 106 21.88 -32.36 -18.73
CA GLY A 106 22.83 -33.12 -19.56
C GLY A 106 22.56 -34.63 -19.49
N ALA A 107 22.20 -35.14 -18.29
CA ALA A 107 21.76 -36.52 -18.11
C ALA A 107 20.43 -36.84 -18.84
N VAL A 108 19.58 -35.85 -19.16
CA VAL A 108 18.34 -36.03 -19.94
C VAL A 108 18.62 -36.00 -21.45
N GLU A 109 19.64 -35.26 -21.90
CA GLU A 109 20.05 -35.22 -23.32
C GLU A 109 20.74 -36.52 -23.78
N ASP A 110 21.60 -37.12 -22.95
CA ASP A 110 22.23 -38.42 -23.21
C ASP A 110 21.21 -39.57 -23.38
N ILE A 111 20.01 -39.42 -22.84
CA ILE A 111 18.93 -40.43 -22.92
C ILE A 111 18.07 -40.25 -24.19
N ARG A 112 18.00 -39.07 -24.80
CA ARG A 112 17.32 -38.93 -26.11
C ARG A 112 18.02 -39.69 -27.23
N SER A 113 19.29 -40.05 -27.02
CA SER A 113 20.09 -40.94 -27.88
C SER A 113 19.97 -42.44 -27.57
N GLY A 114 19.24 -42.87 -26.54
CA GLY A 114 19.15 -44.29 -26.18
C GLY A 114 18.03 -44.63 -25.18
N SER A 115 17.29 -45.70 -25.47
CA SER A 115 16.05 -46.16 -24.83
C SER A 115 16.12 -46.41 -23.30
N GLY A 116 16.05 -45.35 -22.49
CA GLY A 116 15.90 -45.42 -21.04
C GLY A 116 14.72 -44.60 -20.54
N HIS A 117 13.95 -45.14 -19.59
CA HIS A 117 12.94 -44.36 -18.87
C HIS A 117 13.64 -43.40 -17.89
N SER A 118 13.51 -42.10 -18.11
CA SER A 118 14.09 -41.06 -17.24
C SER A 118 13.32 -40.95 -15.92
N THR A 119 14.04 -40.94 -14.79
CA THR A 119 13.53 -40.50 -13.48
C THR A 119 13.71 -39.00 -13.24
N VAL A 120 14.31 -38.27 -14.18
CA VAL A 120 14.61 -36.84 -14.07
C VAL A 120 13.58 -36.03 -14.86
N GLU A 121 12.83 -35.20 -14.14
CA GLU A 121 11.81 -34.36 -14.77
C GLU A 121 12.42 -33.19 -15.56
N PRO A 122 11.82 -32.79 -16.70
CA PRO A 122 12.30 -31.66 -17.48
C PRO A 122 12.19 -30.32 -16.73
N PHE A 123 13.02 -29.35 -17.12
CA PHE A 123 12.98 -27.99 -16.61
C PHE A 123 11.57 -27.40 -16.70
N GLY A 124 11.11 -26.75 -15.62
CA GLY A 124 9.73 -26.25 -15.47
C GLY A 124 8.73 -27.26 -14.91
N ARG A 125 9.06 -28.57 -14.84
CA ARG A 125 8.28 -29.58 -14.10
C ARG A 125 8.95 -29.98 -12.78
N GLN A 126 10.26 -29.83 -12.69
CA GLN A 126 11.00 -30.01 -11.44
C GLN A 126 10.50 -29.08 -10.32
N ALA A 127 10.21 -29.66 -9.17
CA ALA A 127 9.71 -28.96 -8.01
C ALA A 127 10.73 -28.94 -6.84
N LEU A 128 10.91 -27.77 -6.23
CA LEU A 128 11.62 -27.60 -4.98
C LEU A 128 10.70 -27.98 -3.81
N GLU A 129 11.17 -28.85 -2.93
CA GLU A 129 10.36 -29.37 -1.82
C GLU A 129 9.99 -28.35 -0.74
N SER A 130 10.73 -27.24 -0.59
CA SER A 130 10.58 -26.41 0.62
C SER A 130 11.15 -24.99 0.51
N TRP A 131 10.95 -24.32 -0.63
CA TRP A 131 11.49 -22.98 -0.86
C TRP A 131 10.44 -21.98 -1.36
N TYR A 132 9.57 -21.51 -0.47
CA TYR A 132 8.89 -20.24 -0.73
C TYR A 132 9.22 -19.27 0.40
N GLY A 133 10.29 -18.51 0.20
CA GLY A 133 10.71 -17.44 1.10
C GLY A 133 11.82 -16.59 0.47
N ALA A 134 11.83 -15.29 0.74
CA ALA A 134 12.96 -14.42 0.40
C ALA A 134 14.24 -14.93 1.10
N PRO A 135 15.41 -14.93 0.45
CA PRO A 135 16.68 -15.36 1.06
C PRO A 135 16.89 -14.71 2.43
N LYS A 136 17.34 -15.48 3.43
CA LYS A 136 17.66 -14.97 4.78
C LYS A 136 19.02 -15.47 5.21
N ARG A 137 19.69 -14.68 6.07
CA ARG A 137 21.05 -14.96 6.52
C ARG A 137 21.97 -15.13 5.30
N ILE A 138 21.99 -14.08 4.47
CA ILE A 138 22.84 -14.06 3.29
C ILE A 138 24.29 -14.16 3.76
N ALA A 139 24.99 -15.17 3.29
CA ALA A 139 26.39 -15.42 3.62
C ALA A 139 27.16 -15.74 2.33
N ALA A 140 28.44 -15.40 2.32
CA ALA A 140 29.32 -15.81 1.24
C ALA A 140 29.45 -17.34 1.28
N ASP A 141 29.19 -17.96 0.14
CA ASP A 141 29.43 -19.38 -0.05
C ASP A 141 30.93 -19.68 0.11
N PRO A 142 31.34 -20.65 0.95
CA PRO A 142 32.76 -20.89 1.25
C PRO A 142 33.60 -21.40 0.08
N VAL A 143 32.98 -21.84 -1.02
CA VAL A 143 33.70 -22.35 -2.21
C VAL A 143 33.74 -21.31 -3.32
N SER A 144 32.61 -20.68 -3.61
CA SER A 144 32.46 -19.76 -4.76
C SER A 144 32.54 -18.27 -4.39
N GLY A 145 32.45 -17.93 -3.10
CA GLY A 145 32.31 -16.55 -2.63
C GLY A 145 30.97 -15.87 -2.96
N THR A 146 30.07 -16.55 -3.69
CA THR A 146 28.76 -15.98 -4.07
C THR A 146 27.86 -15.85 -2.84
N LEU A 147 27.12 -14.75 -2.73
CA LEU A 147 26.15 -14.55 -1.66
C LEU A 147 24.96 -15.50 -1.83
N VAL A 148 24.82 -16.45 -0.90
CA VAL A 148 23.73 -17.44 -0.87
C VAL A 148 22.95 -17.37 0.45
N SER A 149 21.71 -17.86 0.47
CA SER A 149 20.94 -17.98 1.72
C SER A 149 21.53 -19.11 2.57
N ALA A 150 21.96 -18.82 3.80
CA ALA A 150 22.39 -19.86 4.74
C ALA A 150 21.23 -20.68 5.32
N GLU A 151 19.99 -20.24 5.10
CA GLU A 151 18.78 -20.96 5.53
C GLU A 151 17.94 -21.35 4.33
N VAL A 152 17.88 -22.66 4.05
CA VAL A 152 17.34 -23.23 2.80
C VAL A 152 15.94 -23.83 2.96
N ARG A 153 15.53 -24.15 4.18
CA ARG A 153 14.21 -24.71 4.46
C ARG A 153 13.42 -23.76 5.33
N ARG A 154 12.14 -23.57 5.02
CA ARG A 154 11.20 -22.89 5.91
C ARG A 154 10.02 -23.80 6.22
N HIS A 155 9.69 -23.87 7.52
CA HIS A 155 8.34 -24.26 7.91
C HIS A 155 7.34 -23.24 7.35
N PRO A 156 6.17 -23.68 6.88
CA PRO A 156 5.12 -22.75 6.46
C PRO A 156 4.82 -21.79 7.61
N MET A 157 4.77 -20.50 7.30
CA MET A 157 4.38 -19.47 8.24
C MET A 157 3.05 -18.91 7.81
N VAL A 158 2.05 -19.00 8.69
CA VAL A 158 0.76 -18.37 8.49
C VAL A 158 0.80 -16.98 9.11
N THR A 159 0.37 -15.98 8.35
CA THR A 159 0.15 -14.62 8.84
C THR A 159 -1.31 -14.25 8.64
N GLU A 160 -1.91 -13.54 9.60
CA GLU A 160 -3.25 -13.00 9.47
C GLU A 160 -3.16 -11.52 9.09
N ARG A 161 -3.77 -11.15 7.96
CA ARG A 161 -3.73 -9.78 7.45
C ARG A 161 -5.13 -9.23 7.33
N TRP A 162 -5.38 -8.09 7.95
CA TRP A 162 -6.65 -7.40 7.89
C TRP A 162 -6.64 -6.32 6.80
N TYR A 163 -7.76 -6.21 6.09
CA TYR A 163 -8.05 -5.26 5.03
C TYR A 163 -9.42 -4.62 5.25
N LEU A 164 -9.70 -3.56 4.51
CA LEU A 164 -11.04 -3.01 4.33
C LEU A 164 -11.49 -3.35 2.90
N ALA A 165 -12.58 -4.10 2.77
CA ALA A 165 -13.20 -4.42 1.48
C ALA A 165 -14.25 -3.36 1.12
N ASP A 166 -14.31 -3.01 -0.17
CA ASP A 166 -15.31 -2.08 -0.75
C ASP A 166 -15.40 -0.72 -0.04
N ALA A 167 -14.25 -0.24 0.45
CA ALA A 167 -14.15 1.05 1.11
C ALA A 167 -13.83 2.16 0.10
N THR A 168 -14.44 3.33 0.31
CA THR A 168 -14.17 4.56 -0.43
C THR A 168 -14.06 5.73 0.56
N PHE A 169 -12.90 6.39 0.53
CA PHE A 169 -12.62 7.54 1.39
C PHE A 169 -12.31 8.77 0.55
N LEU A 170 -12.79 9.94 1.00
CA LEU A 170 -12.32 11.23 0.53
C LEU A 170 -11.27 11.75 1.50
N VAL A 171 -10.05 11.92 1.01
CA VAL A 171 -8.93 12.47 1.78
C VAL A 171 -8.68 13.92 1.37
N GLY A 172 -8.34 14.75 2.33
CA GLY A 172 -7.91 16.13 2.13
C GLY A 172 -6.49 16.35 2.66
N LEU A 173 -5.64 16.97 1.85
CA LEU A 173 -4.36 17.54 2.29
C LEU A 173 -4.45 19.07 2.19
N GLN A 174 -4.43 19.74 3.34
CA GLN A 174 -4.55 21.20 3.42
C GLN A 174 -3.18 21.87 3.59
N HIS A 175 -2.93 22.90 2.79
CA HIS A 175 -1.70 23.68 2.82
C HIS A 175 -1.92 25.11 2.26
N ALA A 176 -1.03 26.05 2.59
CA ALA A 176 -1.07 27.40 2.03
C ALA A 176 -0.47 27.47 0.62
N ASP A 177 0.57 26.67 0.34
CA ASP A 177 1.16 26.55 -0.99
C ASP A 177 0.28 25.70 -1.90
N ARG A 178 -0.43 26.36 -2.82
CA ARG A 178 -1.25 25.73 -3.85
C ARG A 178 -0.42 24.96 -4.88
N THR A 179 0.75 25.46 -5.25
CA THR A 179 1.63 24.84 -6.25
C THR A 179 2.16 23.50 -5.76
N LEU A 180 2.49 23.38 -4.46
CA LEU A 180 2.80 22.09 -3.84
C LEU A 180 1.66 21.08 -4.04
N LEU A 181 0.43 21.48 -3.71
CA LEU A 181 -0.75 20.62 -3.80
C LEU A 181 -1.07 20.22 -5.25
N GLU A 182 -0.95 21.15 -6.19
CA GLU A 182 -1.15 20.89 -7.63
C GLU A 182 -0.06 19.95 -8.18
N GLY A 183 1.19 20.10 -7.73
CA GLY A 183 2.28 19.18 -8.07
C GLY A 183 2.04 17.76 -7.57
N VAL A 184 1.52 17.61 -6.35
CA VAL A 184 1.10 16.30 -5.80
C VAL A 184 -0.08 15.74 -6.59
N ALA A 185 -1.09 16.56 -6.89
CA ALA A 185 -2.25 16.16 -7.68
C ALA A 185 -1.84 15.59 -9.05
N HIS A 186 -0.98 16.31 -9.76
CA HIS A 186 -0.45 15.88 -11.05
C HIS A 186 0.32 14.56 -10.92
N ALA A 187 1.17 14.43 -9.90
CA ALA A 187 1.95 13.21 -9.68
C ALA A 187 1.07 12.00 -9.36
N LEU A 188 -0.04 12.17 -8.65
CA LEU A 188 -0.98 11.07 -8.35
C LEU A 188 -1.60 10.48 -9.63
N GLU A 189 -1.84 11.31 -10.65
CA GLU A 189 -2.37 10.88 -11.95
C GLU A 189 -1.27 10.46 -12.95
N HIS A 190 -0.04 10.96 -12.76
CA HIS A 190 1.12 10.62 -13.57
C HIS A 190 2.28 10.10 -12.69
N PRO A 191 2.09 8.95 -12.02
CA PRO A 191 2.99 8.57 -10.95
C PRO A 191 4.30 8.01 -11.48
N LYS A 192 5.41 8.44 -10.89
CA LYS A 192 6.75 7.91 -11.21
C LYS A 192 6.97 6.49 -10.67
N ARG A 193 6.13 6.02 -9.76
CA ARG A 193 6.15 4.65 -9.21
C ARG A 193 4.73 4.08 -9.13
N LEU A 194 4.61 2.76 -9.13
CA LEU A 194 3.32 2.10 -8.91
C LEU A 194 2.71 2.52 -7.56
N LEU A 195 1.41 2.78 -7.58
CA LEU A 195 0.64 3.24 -6.43
C LEU A 195 -0.22 2.10 -5.87
N TRP A 196 -0.39 2.10 -4.54
CA TRP A 196 -1.21 1.10 -3.85
C TRP A 196 -1.81 1.67 -2.56
N LEU A 197 -3.00 1.19 -2.20
CA LEU A 197 -3.75 1.59 -1.00
C LEU A 197 -3.22 0.83 0.22
N GLY A 198 -2.00 1.21 0.59
CA GLY A 198 -1.23 0.73 1.74
C GLY A 198 -0.39 -0.52 1.46
N ARG A 199 -0.97 -1.65 1.04
CA ARG A 199 -0.19 -2.85 0.63
C ARG A 199 -0.12 -2.96 -0.89
N LYS A 200 0.99 -3.46 -1.42
CA LYS A 200 1.21 -3.64 -2.89
C LYS A 200 0.12 -4.44 -3.61
N SER A 201 -0.61 -5.29 -2.89
CA SER A 201 -1.73 -6.09 -3.42
C SER A 201 -3.07 -5.33 -3.49
N CYS A 202 -3.11 -4.07 -3.05
CA CYS A 202 -4.29 -3.23 -2.98
C CYS A 202 -4.19 -2.13 -4.06
N PRO A 203 -4.49 -2.42 -5.34
CA PRO A 203 -4.46 -1.39 -6.38
C PRO A 203 -5.56 -0.35 -6.15
N PRO A 204 -5.32 0.94 -6.41
CA PRO A 204 -6.38 1.95 -6.48
C PRO A 204 -7.24 1.75 -7.73
N THR A 205 -8.48 2.23 -7.68
CA THR A 205 -9.42 2.22 -8.80
C THR A 205 -9.83 3.63 -9.17
N GLY A 206 -9.80 3.93 -10.48
CA GLY A 206 -10.23 5.22 -11.02
C GLY A 206 -9.23 6.35 -10.74
N GLN A 207 -9.72 7.59 -10.88
CA GLN A 207 -8.98 8.81 -10.61
C GLN A 207 -8.69 8.97 -9.11
N LEU A 208 -7.45 9.31 -8.77
CA LEU A 208 -6.99 9.54 -7.40
C LEU A 208 -7.14 11.01 -7.00
N ALA A 209 -6.63 11.95 -7.79
CA ALA A 209 -6.65 13.38 -7.50
C ALA A 209 -7.94 14.03 -8.05
N LEU A 210 -8.78 14.54 -7.16
CA LEU A 210 -10.06 15.20 -7.48
C LEU A 210 -9.95 16.73 -7.58
N GLY A 211 -8.72 17.25 -7.62
CA GLY A 211 -8.41 18.67 -7.74
C GLY A 211 -8.08 19.37 -6.43
N VAL A 212 -7.62 20.62 -6.56
CA VAL A 212 -7.24 21.51 -5.46
C VAL A 212 -8.27 22.64 -5.36
N VAL A 213 -8.77 22.89 -4.16
CA VAL A 213 -9.84 23.86 -3.90
C VAL A 213 -9.43 24.82 -2.79
N SER A 214 -9.86 26.09 -2.86
CA SER A 214 -9.64 27.03 -1.74
C SER A 214 -10.57 26.72 -0.57
N GLY A 215 -10.08 26.93 0.66
CA GLY A 215 -10.83 26.73 1.89
C GLY A 215 -10.09 25.89 2.93
N VAL A 216 -10.84 25.40 3.90
CA VAL A 216 -10.36 24.53 4.98
C VAL A 216 -11.06 23.17 4.92
N LEU A 217 -10.41 22.13 5.47
CA LEU A 217 -10.86 20.74 5.37
C LEU A 217 -12.34 20.53 5.72
N LYS A 218 -12.81 21.12 6.82
CA LYS A 218 -14.18 20.93 7.29
C LYS A 218 -15.20 21.45 6.27
N ASP A 219 -15.03 22.67 5.80
CA ASP A 219 -15.97 23.32 4.88
C ASP A 219 -15.94 22.64 3.50
N VAL A 220 -14.74 22.26 3.04
CA VAL A 220 -14.57 21.49 1.80
C VAL A 220 -15.26 20.12 1.90
N PHE A 221 -15.16 19.43 3.04
CA PHE A 221 -15.87 18.17 3.27
C PHE A 221 -17.39 18.34 3.38
N GLU A 222 -17.92 19.51 3.73
CA GLU A 222 -19.36 19.78 3.74
C GLU A 222 -19.90 20.11 2.34
N THR A 223 -19.06 20.70 1.48
CA THR A 223 -19.45 21.24 0.16
C THR A 223 -19.17 20.31 -1.01
N ARG A 224 -18.79 19.06 -0.75
CA ARG A 224 -18.55 18.02 -1.77
C ARG A 224 -19.50 16.86 -1.58
N SER A 225 -20.16 16.41 -2.65
CA SER A 225 -21.07 15.26 -2.58
C SER A 225 -20.33 14.00 -2.13
N LEU A 226 -21.05 12.98 -1.68
CA LEU A 226 -20.42 11.69 -1.35
C LEU A 226 -19.85 11.07 -2.63
N LEU A 227 -18.70 10.43 -2.50
CA LEU A 227 -18.11 9.64 -3.57
C LEU A 227 -19.06 8.48 -3.94
N PRO A 228 -19.12 8.12 -5.23
CA PRO A 228 -19.93 7.00 -5.66
C PRO A 228 -19.44 5.70 -5.02
N ALA A 229 -20.38 4.87 -4.57
CA ALA A 229 -20.11 3.49 -4.18
C ALA A 229 -20.05 2.60 -5.43
N ALA A 230 -19.14 1.63 -5.42
CA ALA A 230 -19.03 0.66 -6.50
C ALA A 230 -20.37 -0.11 -6.64
N GLY A 231 -20.99 -0.04 -7.82
CA GLY A 231 -22.22 -0.76 -8.14
C GLY A 231 -23.51 -0.24 -7.49
N ALA A 232 -23.48 0.93 -6.82
CA ALA A 232 -24.67 1.53 -6.21
C ALA A 232 -25.24 2.67 -7.08
N PRO A 233 -26.57 2.82 -7.15
CA PRO A 233 -27.19 3.96 -7.85
C PRO A 233 -26.85 5.28 -7.15
N SER A 234 -26.61 6.34 -7.94
CA SER A 234 -26.33 7.68 -7.45
C SER A 234 -27.53 8.19 -6.63
N THR A 235 -27.37 8.25 -5.31
CA THR A 235 -28.37 8.81 -4.40
C THR A 235 -28.00 10.26 -4.08
N PRO A 236 -28.96 11.20 -3.97
CA PRO A 236 -28.66 12.57 -3.56
C PRO A 236 -27.93 12.56 -2.21
N SER A 237 -26.74 13.13 -2.19
CA SER A 237 -25.90 13.17 -0.98
C SER A 237 -26.35 14.25 0.01
N ALA A 238 -27.15 15.22 -0.45
CA ALA A 238 -27.58 16.36 0.35
C ALA A 238 -28.28 15.93 1.64
N GLY A 239 -27.83 16.45 2.78
CA GLY A 239 -28.35 16.11 4.10
C GLY A 239 -27.87 14.77 4.67
N THR A 240 -27.16 13.93 3.89
CA THR A 240 -26.52 12.72 4.40
C THR A 240 -25.43 13.10 5.40
N ARG A 241 -25.31 12.30 6.47
CA ARG A 241 -24.31 12.50 7.53
C ARG A 241 -23.25 11.43 7.49
N THR A 242 -22.00 11.83 7.35
CA THR A 242 -20.84 10.94 7.38
C THR A 242 -19.87 11.33 8.48
N TRP A 243 -18.96 10.42 8.84
CA TRP A 243 -17.88 10.71 9.76
C TRP A 243 -16.66 11.23 9.00
N ALA A 244 -16.04 12.27 9.55
CA ALA A 244 -14.72 12.73 9.15
C ALA A 244 -13.79 12.85 10.36
N TRP A 245 -12.50 12.73 10.11
CA TRP A 245 -11.44 12.94 11.08
C TRP A 245 -10.50 13.98 10.49
N ILE A 246 -10.35 15.09 11.19
CA ILE A 246 -9.54 16.22 10.74
C ILE A 246 -8.44 16.42 11.76
N GLU A 247 -7.20 16.47 11.29
CA GLU A 247 -6.02 16.73 12.11
C GLU A 247 -6.14 18.07 12.83
N SER A 248 -5.78 18.06 14.11
CA SER A 248 -5.67 19.26 14.91
C SER A 248 -4.22 19.71 14.92
N PRO A 249 -3.93 20.98 14.60
CA PRO A 249 -2.57 21.52 14.63
C PRO A 249 -1.99 21.58 16.05
N GLN A 250 -2.84 21.44 17.07
CA GLN A 250 -2.45 21.44 18.47
C GLN A 250 -3.01 20.21 19.20
N PRO A 251 -2.32 19.72 20.25
CA PRO A 251 -2.84 18.68 21.12
C PRO A 251 -4.21 19.06 21.69
N LEU A 252 -5.13 18.09 21.70
CA LEU A 252 -6.49 18.27 22.16
C LEU A 252 -6.65 17.72 23.59
N PRO A 253 -7.13 18.51 24.56
CA PRO A 253 -7.35 18.03 25.92
C PRO A 253 -8.29 16.82 25.95
N GLY A 254 -7.87 15.74 26.64
CA GLY A 254 -8.68 14.53 26.80
C GLY A 254 -8.78 13.62 25.57
N VAL A 255 -8.14 13.96 24.45
CA VAL A 255 -8.09 13.13 23.24
C VAL A 255 -6.69 12.54 23.09
N GLY A 256 -6.61 11.20 23.03
CA GLY A 256 -5.35 10.50 22.80
C GLY A 256 -4.79 10.73 21.38
N PRO A 257 -3.47 10.69 21.20
CA PRO A 257 -2.85 10.86 19.89
C PRO A 257 -3.01 9.62 19.00
N VAL A 258 -2.83 9.82 17.69
CA VAL A 258 -2.62 8.77 16.69
C VAL A 258 -1.14 8.77 16.29
N GLN A 259 -0.53 7.60 16.23
CA GLN A 259 0.90 7.44 15.89
C GLN A 259 1.11 7.19 14.40
N ASP A 260 0.74 8.16 13.56
CA ASP A 260 0.83 8.07 12.10
C ASP A 260 1.33 9.36 11.43
N GLN A 261 1.93 10.30 12.18
CA GLN A 261 2.62 11.45 11.58
C GLN A 261 3.93 10.96 10.96
N PRO A 262 4.14 11.02 9.63
CA PRO A 262 5.35 10.50 9.03
C PRO A 262 6.56 11.38 9.37
N VAL A 263 7.64 10.75 9.85
CA VAL A 263 8.93 11.40 10.11
C VAL A 263 9.93 11.01 9.02
N ARG A 264 10.10 9.71 8.77
CA ARG A 264 10.93 9.16 7.68
C ARG A 264 10.47 7.77 7.25
N PHE A 265 10.87 7.34 6.06
CA PHE A 265 10.48 6.05 5.47
C PHE A 265 11.67 5.17 5.06
N ASP A 266 12.82 5.33 5.73
CA ASP A 266 14.11 4.73 5.37
C ASP A 266 14.10 3.18 5.29
N ALA A 267 15.26 2.62 4.95
CA ALA A 267 15.42 1.18 4.80
C ALA A 267 15.33 0.39 6.12
N ASP A 268 15.64 1.03 7.26
CA ASP A 268 15.62 0.42 8.59
C ASP A 268 14.20 0.36 9.15
N GLY A 269 13.32 1.25 8.68
CA GLY A 269 11.88 1.16 8.87
C GLY A 269 11.24 2.55 8.94
N PRO A 270 9.91 2.63 8.73
CA PRO A 270 9.23 3.90 8.86
C PRO A 270 9.22 4.37 10.32
N GLU A 271 9.53 5.63 10.55
CA GLU A 271 9.37 6.31 11.84
C GLU A 271 8.15 7.22 11.80
N HIS A 272 7.31 7.10 12.83
CA HIS A 272 6.09 7.88 12.96
C HIS A 272 6.03 8.61 14.30
N GLY A 273 5.73 9.90 14.24
CA GLY A 273 5.40 10.74 15.38
C GLY A 273 3.92 10.69 15.75
N LEU A 274 3.57 11.45 16.77
CA LEU A 274 2.20 11.61 17.25
C LEU A 274 1.51 12.78 16.54
N ARG A 275 0.23 12.61 16.20
CA ARG A 275 -0.66 13.71 15.83
C ARG A 275 -2.01 13.59 16.55
N TRP A 276 -2.74 14.69 16.60
CA TRP A 276 -4.08 14.75 17.19
C TRP A 276 -5.10 15.02 16.09
N GLU A 277 -6.33 14.59 16.32
CA GLU A 277 -7.42 14.80 15.38
C GLU A 277 -8.75 14.93 16.11
N THR A 278 -9.66 15.67 15.50
CA THR A 278 -11.05 15.78 15.95
C THR A 278 -11.94 14.94 15.04
N ARG A 279 -12.87 14.19 15.65
CA ARG A 279 -13.91 13.46 14.92
C ARG A 279 -15.12 14.36 14.71
N HIS A 280 -15.47 14.60 13.45
CA HIS A 280 -16.60 15.43 13.04
C HIS A 280 -17.72 14.60 12.40
N ARG A 281 -18.96 14.96 12.71
CA ARG A 281 -20.14 14.47 11.98
C ARG A 281 -20.48 15.48 10.90
N ILE A 282 -19.99 15.25 9.69
CA ILE A 282 -20.17 16.13 8.53
C ILE A 282 -21.55 15.89 7.93
N THR A 283 -22.28 16.99 7.66
CA THR A 283 -23.54 16.97 6.92
C THR A 283 -23.28 17.56 5.54
N ILE A 284 -23.59 16.81 4.48
CA ILE A 284 -23.38 17.29 3.11
C ILE A 284 -24.36 18.41 2.79
N ALA A 285 -23.83 19.53 2.30
CA ALA A 285 -24.60 20.73 1.98
C ALA A 285 -25.58 20.47 0.81
N PRO A 286 -26.73 21.16 0.77
CA PRO A 286 -27.67 21.05 -0.35
C PRO A 286 -27.09 21.48 -1.71
N HIS A 287 -26.08 22.36 -1.69
CA HIS A 287 -25.38 22.88 -2.86
C HIS A 287 -24.01 22.22 -3.05
N ALA A 288 -23.81 21.02 -2.48
CA ALA A 288 -22.55 20.31 -2.63
C ALA A 288 -22.26 20.04 -4.11
N SER A 289 -21.01 20.26 -4.50
CA SER A 289 -20.57 20.01 -5.87
C SER A 289 -20.48 18.51 -6.12
N GLU A 290 -21.11 18.06 -7.20
CA GLU A 290 -21.03 16.70 -7.69
C GLU A 290 -19.66 16.37 -8.30
N TRP A 291 -19.38 15.08 -8.45
CA TRP A 291 -18.15 14.59 -9.04
C TRP A 291 -18.32 14.26 -10.52
N ASP A 292 -17.40 14.72 -11.35
CA ASP A 292 -17.23 14.24 -12.72
C ASP A 292 -16.11 13.19 -12.73
N ILE A 293 -16.42 11.98 -12.23
CA ILE A 293 -15.46 10.88 -12.13
C ILE A 293 -16.09 9.57 -12.60
N ILE A 294 -15.26 8.71 -13.21
CA ILE A 294 -15.66 7.36 -13.57
C ILE A 294 -15.78 6.54 -12.25
N PRO A 295 -16.94 5.91 -11.98
CA PRO A 295 -17.18 5.11 -10.79
C PRO A 295 -16.16 4.00 -10.59
#